data_AF-A0A517V7J0-F1
#
_entry.id   AF-A0A517V7J0-F1
#
_cell.length_a   1.000
_cell.length_b   1.000
_cell.length_c   1.000
_cell.angle_alpha   90.00
_cell.angle_beta   90.00
_cell.angle_gamma   90.00
#
_symmetry.space_group_name_H-M   'P 1'
#
loop_
_entity.id
_entity.type
_entity.pdbx_description
1 polymer ?
#
loop_
_entity_poly.entity_id
_entity_poly.type
_entity_poly.pdbx_seq_one_letter_code
_entity_poly.pdbx_strand_id
1 'polypeptide(L)'
;MSTHHQTKVISILRSLCCMLGLFVVIYVLSVGPVIAIFSYSDGYMSPDQIRLVNFLYAPLSWPVECSASYRSLFQSYVDLWLRLI
;
A
#
# COMPACT_ATOMS: atom_id res chain seq x y z
N MET A 1 34.93 -3.13 21.81
CA MET A 1 34.04 -2.72 20.70
C MET A 1 33.60 -1.29 20.97
N SER A 2 34.05 -0.32 20.17
CA SER A 2 34.01 1.12 20.51
C SER A 2 32.57 1.66 20.60
N THR A 3 32.27 2.39 21.69
CA THR A 3 30.97 3.04 21.99
C THR A 3 30.48 3.91 20.82
N HIS A 4 31.40 4.50 20.06
CA HIS A 4 31.10 5.33 18.90
C HIS A 4 30.46 4.55 17.74
N HIS A 5 30.73 3.24 17.64
CA HIS A 5 30.16 2.37 16.60
C HIS A 5 28.72 1.97 16.94
N GLN A 6 28.44 1.68 18.23
CA GLN A 6 27.08 1.36 18.69
C GLN A 6 26.10 2.53 18.47
N THR A 7 26.51 3.77 18.73
CA THR A 7 25.64 4.95 18.55
C THR A 7 25.24 5.16 17.08
N LYS A 8 26.17 4.91 16.13
CA LYS A 8 25.88 5.03 14.69
C LYS A 8 24.90 3.95 14.22
N VAL A 9 25.08 2.70 14.67
CA VAL A 9 24.19 1.58 14.31
C VAL A 9 22.76 1.84 14.80
N ILE A 10 22.59 2.30 16.03
CA ILE A 10 21.26 2.64 16.60
C ILE A 10 20.60 3.77 15.80
N SER A 11 21.36 4.79 15.40
CA SER A 11 20.85 5.90 14.59
C SER A 11 20.39 5.44 13.21
N ILE A 12 21.15 4.58 12.54
CA ILE A 12 20.79 4.01 11.23
C ILE A 12 19.53 3.16 11.38
N LEU A 13 19.48 2.29 12.39
CA LEU A 13 18.32 1.42 12.64
C LEU A 13 17.05 2.25 12.88
N ARG A 14 17.14 3.31 13.68
CA ARG A 14 16.01 4.22 13.93
C ARG A 14 15.53 4.88 12.63
N SER A 15 16.45 5.35 11.79
CA SER A 15 16.11 5.93 10.48
C SER A 15 15.41 4.92 9.58
N LEU A 16 15.91 3.69 9.50
CA LEU A 16 15.30 2.60 8.74
C LEU A 16 13.88 2.28 9.25
N CYS A 17 13.66 2.25 10.56
CA CYS A 17 12.33 2.07 11.14
C CYS A 17 11.36 3.19 10.74
N CYS A 18 11.82 4.45 10.77
CA CYS A 18 11.00 5.58 10.32
C CYS A 18 10.66 5.47 8.82
N MET A 19 11.63 5.11 7.99
CA MET A 19 11.42 4.90 6.56
C MET A 19 10.44 3.76 6.29
N LEU A 20 10.54 2.66 7.03
CA LEU A 20 9.59 1.54 6.92
C LEU A 20 8.16 2.01 7.20
N GLY A 21 7.95 2.81 8.25
CA GLY A 21 6.64 3.38 8.54
C GLY A 21 6.10 4.23 7.39
N LEU A 22 6.94 5.09 6.82
CA LEU A 22 6.58 5.88 5.64
C LEU A 22 6.25 5.00 4.43
N PHE A 23 7.01 3.94 4.18
CA PHE A 23 6.74 3.01 3.08
C PHE A 23 5.39 2.30 3.24
N VAL A 24 5.02 1.91 4.47
CA VAL A 24 3.70 1.31 4.73
C VAL A 24 2.58 2.30 4.44
N VAL A 25 2.73 3.57 4.86
CA VAL A 25 1.74 4.62 4.58
C VAL A 25 1.61 4.84 3.07
N ILE A 26 2.73 4.99 2.37
CA ILE A 26 2.75 5.16 0.90
C ILE A 26 2.09 3.97 0.21
N TYR A 27 2.37 2.74 0.65
CA TYR A 27 1.80 1.52 0.10
C TYR A 27 0.27 1.44 0.29
N VAL A 28 -0.25 1.83 1.46
CA VAL A 28 -1.70 1.92 1.68
C VAL A 28 -2.31 3.00 0.80
N LEU A 29 -1.67 4.16 0.69
CA LEU A 29 -2.17 5.26 -0.14
C LEU A 29 -2.09 4.96 -1.64
N SER A 30 -1.18 4.10 -2.10
CA SER A 30 -1.04 3.80 -3.53
C SER A 30 -2.13 2.88 -4.08
N VAL A 31 -2.86 2.12 -3.24
CA VAL A 31 -3.87 1.16 -3.73
C VAL A 31 -5.03 1.83 -4.47
N GLY A 32 -5.45 3.01 -3.99
CA GLY A 32 -6.56 3.79 -4.55
C GLY A 32 -6.34 4.24 -6.00
N PRO A 33 -5.28 5.03 -6.30
CA PRO A 33 -4.99 5.46 -7.67
C PRO A 33 -4.67 4.27 -8.58
N VAL A 34 -4.05 3.22 -8.05
CA VAL A 34 -3.79 1.98 -8.81
C VAL A 34 -5.11 1.37 -9.26
N ILE A 35 -6.05 1.10 -8.35
CA ILE A 35 -7.38 0.57 -8.68
C ILE A 35 -8.15 1.52 -9.61
N ALA A 36 -8.08 2.83 -9.39
CA ALA A 36 -8.78 3.79 -10.24
C ALA A 36 -8.28 3.74 -11.71
N ILE A 37 -6.97 3.65 -11.91
CA ILE A 37 -6.38 3.45 -13.24
C ILE A 37 -6.84 2.11 -13.84
N PHE A 38 -6.93 1.04 -13.03
CA PHE A 38 -7.47 -0.25 -13.48
C PHE A 38 -8.92 -0.15 -13.94
N SER A 39 -9.76 0.55 -13.20
CA SER A 39 -11.20 0.66 -13.46
C SER A 39 -11.52 1.56 -14.66
N TYR A 40 -10.69 2.58 -14.93
CA TYR A 40 -10.87 3.49 -16.06
C TYR A 40 -10.20 3.03 -17.35
N SER A 41 -9.19 2.15 -17.28
CA SER A 41 -8.57 1.61 -18.49
C SER A 41 -9.47 0.52 -19.09
N ASP A 42 -10.32 0.88 -20.04
CA ASP A 42 -11.24 -0.02 -20.78
C ASP A 42 -10.55 -1.17 -21.55
N GLY A 43 -9.26 -1.48 -21.34
CA GLY A 43 -8.65 -2.66 -21.99
C GLY A 43 -7.12 -2.83 -21.96
N TYR A 44 -6.38 -2.26 -21.02
CA TYR A 44 -4.90 -2.19 -21.14
C TYR A 44 -4.06 -2.95 -20.10
N MET A 45 -4.64 -3.90 -19.37
CA MET A 45 -3.86 -4.74 -18.45
C MET A 45 -3.88 -6.20 -18.87
N SER A 46 -2.70 -6.79 -19.01
CA SER A 46 -2.57 -8.23 -19.22
C SER A 46 -3.01 -9.00 -17.97
N PRO A 47 -3.47 -10.26 -18.11
CA PRO A 47 -3.83 -11.10 -16.96
C PRO A 47 -2.71 -11.21 -15.91
N ASP A 48 -1.45 -11.10 -16.34
CA ASP A 48 -0.29 -11.17 -15.44
C ASP A 48 -0.13 -9.90 -14.60
N GLN A 49 -0.44 -8.73 -15.16
CA GLN A 49 -0.40 -7.48 -14.39
C GLN A 49 -1.53 -7.43 -13.36
N ILE A 50 -2.72 -7.93 -13.69
CA ILE A 50 -3.83 -8.07 -12.75
C ILE A 50 -3.44 -9.03 -11.62
N ARG A 51 -2.84 -10.19 -11.94
CA ARG A 51 -2.35 -11.14 -10.93
C ARG A 51 -1.29 -10.51 -10.03
N LEU A 52 -0.36 -9.76 -10.60
CA LEU A 52 0.70 -9.09 -9.85
C LEU A 52 0.12 -8.06 -8.88
N VAL A 53 -0.84 -7.24 -9.30
CA VAL A 53 -1.47 -6.24 -8.43
C VAL A 53 -2.30 -6.89 -7.34
N ASN A 54 -3.09 -7.91 -7.67
CA ASN A 54 -3.84 -8.66 -6.65
C ASN A 54 -2.89 -9.28 -5.63
N PHE A 55 -1.74 -9.83 -6.05
CA PHE A 55 -0.74 -10.35 -5.14
C PHE A 55 -0.10 -9.26 -4.26
N LEU A 56 0.32 -8.15 -4.87
CA LEU A 56 0.93 -7.01 -4.16
C LEU A 56 0.00 -6.41 -3.11
N TYR A 57 -1.30 -6.33 -3.39
CA TYR A 57 -2.29 -5.71 -2.53
C TYR A 57 -3.13 -6.71 -1.69
N ALA A 58 -2.84 -8.01 -1.78
CA ALA A 58 -3.52 -9.05 -1.00
C ALA A 58 -3.54 -8.77 0.52
N PRO A 59 -2.46 -8.24 1.15
CA PRO A 59 -2.50 -7.90 2.57
C PRO A 59 -3.52 -6.81 2.92
N LEU A 60 -3.85 -5.93 1.97
CA LEU A 60 -4.83 -4.86 2.15
C LEU A 60 -6.25 -5.29 1.79
N SER A 61 -6.41 -6.26 0.90
CA SER A 61 -7.72 -6.85 0.57
C SER A 61 -8.18 -7.86 1.63
N TRP A 62 -7.25 -8.54 2.32
CA TRP A 62 -7.59 -9.54 3.33
C TRP A 62 -8.56 -9.01 4.42
N PRO A 63 -8.35 -7.83 5.03
CA PRO A 63 -9.29 -7.31 6.03
C PRO A 63 -10.66 -6.91 5.45
N VAL A 64 -10.76 -6.63 4.14
CA VAL A 64 -12.02 -6.35 3.42
C VAL A 64 -12.92 -7.58 3.39
N GLU A 65 -12.31 -8.77 3.33
CA GLU A 65 -13.02 -10.04 3.34
C GLU A 65 -13.48 -10.42 4.75
N CYS A 66 -12.70 -10.08 5.78
CA CYS A 66 -13.00 -10.43 7.16
C CYS A 66 -13.95 -9.46 7.89
N SER A 67 -14.13 -8.22 7.42
CA SER A 67 -14.92 -7.20 8.12
C SER A 67 -15.75 -6.30 7.20
N ALA A 68 -17.06 -6.23 7.46
CA ALA A 68 -17.98 -5.35 6.74
C ALA A 68 -17.65 -3.86 6.93
N SER A 69 -17.23 -3.45 8.14
CA SER A 69 -16.84 -2.07 8.42
C SER A 69 -15.59 -1.67 7.62
N TYR A 70 -14.58 -2.53 7.58
CA TYR A 70 -13.38 -2.26 6.79
C TYR A 70 -13.70 -2.23 5.29
N ARG A 71 -14.58 -3.11 4.81
CA ARG A 71 -15.08 -3.08 3.43
C ARG A 71 -15.72 -1.76 3.05
N SER A 72 -16.59 -1.21 3.90
CA SER A 72 -17.22 0.09 3.63
C SER A 72 -16.20 1.24 3.58
N LEU A 73 -15.20 1.23 4.46
CA LEU A 73 -14.12 2.23 4.48
C LEU A 73 -13.24 2.11 3.25
N PHE A 74 -12.83 0.90 2.89
CA PHE A 74 -12.01 0.63 1.71
C PHE A 74 -12.74 1.04 0.42
N GLN A 75 -14.03 0.71 0.30
CA GLN A 75 -14.85 1.12 -0.83
C GLN A 75 -14.94 2.65 -0.91
N SER A 76 -15.22 3.33 0.20
CA SER A 76 -15.28 4.80 0.25
C SER A 76 -13.95 5.45 -0.16
N TYR A 77 -12.84 4.83 0.21
CA TYR A 77 -11.51 5.27 -0.17
C TYR A 77 -11.27 5.10 -1.68
N VAL A 78 -11.60 3.94 -2.26
CA VAL A 78 -11.48 3.71 -3.71
C VAL A 78 -12.40 4.64 -4.50
N ASP A 79 -13.64 4.81 -4.06
CA ASP A 79 -14.62 5.70 -4.70
C ASP A 79 -14.15 7.16 -4.73
N LEU A 80 -13.41 7.62 -3.71
CA LEU A 80 -12.80 8.95 -3.71
C LEU A 80 -11.81 9.10 -4.86
N TRP A 81 -10.98 8.10 -5.12
CA TRP A 81 -10.03 8.12 -6.24
C TRP A 81 -10.72 8.04 -7.60
N LEU A 82 -11.76 7.23 -7.72
CA LEU A 82 -12.56 7.13 -8.95
C LEU A 82 -13.29 8.45 -9.28
N ARG A 83 -13.54 9.33 -8.31
CA ARG A 83 -14.10 10.67 -8.54
C ARG A 83 -13.05 11.73 -8.88
N LEU A 84 -11.79 11.50 -8.52
CA LEU A 84 -10.70 12.46 -8.71
C LEU A 84 -10.01 12.31 -10.07
N ILE A 85 -10.15 11.16 -10.70
CA ILE A 85 -9.61 10.80 -12.02
C ILE A 85 -10.74 10.84 -13.04
#